data_AF-A0A966S9T0-F1
#
_entry.id   AF-A0A966S9T0-F1
#
_cell.length_a   1.000
_cell.length_b   1.000
_cell.length_c   1.000
_cell.angle_alpha   90.00
_cell.angle_beta   90.00
_cell.angle_gamma   90.00
#
_symmetry.space_group_name_H-M   'P 1'
#
loop_
_entity.id
_entity.type
_entity.pdbx_description
1 polymer ?
#
loop_
_entity_poly.entity_id
_entity_poly.type
_entity_poly.pdbx_seq_one_letter_code
_entity_poly.pdbx_strand_id
1 'polypeptide(L)'
;LSTNLSSNEEMSAIIARRMVLKGGAGLAAVSLFGALSGCGSEANPLSATPVTGASLSNSVSPSRATALGFNAIAKSVSDAISLPSGYYATVLLRLGDPIKAGVPFYKNDGSDAGNTYDGRIGDHGDALEYFGLGTDGKYSASATDRALLVMNHEAITPLFLHRAGPTIVNGARTVAEEVLKEFYVHGVSVTEVVKQNGEWTYKQDSSFNRRIHTLTDIELAGPARGSRYMVTKYSKDGTKTRGTVNNCAHGYTPWGTYITCEENWAGYFRRTTATDNARRTPKEIASLNRYGVAGTGRELWATVTPDTADDLYGRWNAEVRGTTTDGSDDYRNAPNTYGWNVEIDPYSSSSVPKKRTAMGRFAHEGAWVAKAEAGKPIVYYMGCDSRNEYIYKFVSTALWDPGDATRGLVAGDKYLDNGKLYVAIFSDDGTGRWVELAFNVGPVNSGNTAYAFADQADV
;
A
#
# COMPACT_ATOMS: atom_id res chain seq x y z
N LEU A 1 -16.96 0.97 5.60
CA LEU A 1 -18.35 0.72 5.12
C LEU A 1 -18.24 0.16 3.71
N SER A 2 -18.97 -0.88 3.33
CA SER A 2 -18.93 -1.37 1.93
C SER A 2 -19.59 -0.34 1.03
N THR A 3 -18.83 0.31 0.15
CA THR A 3 -19.32 1.27 -0.84
C THR A 3 -19.61 0.62 -2.20
N ASN A 4 -19.08 -0.58 -2.45
CA ASN A 4 -19.56 -1.42 -3.54
C ASN A 4 -20.91 -2.06 -3.16
N LEU A 5 -21.93 -1.81 -3.98
CA LEU A 5 -23.30 -2.32 -3.88
C LEU A 5 -23.55 -3.54 -4.79
N SER A 6 -22.49 -4.22 -5.22
CA SER A 6 -22.59 -5.38 -6.09
C SER A 6 -23.48 -6.47 -5.48
N SER A 7 -24.43 -6.97 -6.26
CA SER A 7 -25.24 -8.15 -5.93
C SER A 7 -24.51 -9.47 -6.22
N ASN A 8 -23.19 -9.42 -6.48
CA ASN A 8 -22.38 -10.61 -6.68
C ASN A 8 -22.22 -11.37 -5.37
N GLU A 9 -22.01 -12.67 -5.48
CA GLU A 9 -21.78 -13.55 -4.35
C GLU A 9 -20.36 -13.40 -3.79
N GLU A 10 -20.22 -13.49 -2.46
CA GLU A 10 -18.94 -13.44 -1.76
C GLU A 10 -17.98 -14.53 -2.28
N MET A 11 -16.72 -14.16 -2.54
CA MET A 11 -15.69 -15.07 -3.10
C MET A 11 -15.47 -16.33 -2.23
N SER A 12 -15.68 -16.21 -0.92
CA SER A 12 -15.64 -17.31 0.04
C SER A 12 -16.69 -18.39 -0.25
N ALA A 13 -17.90 -18.02 -0.66
CA ALA A 13 -18.97 -18.94 -1.02
C ALA A 13 -18.70 -19.62 -2.37
N ILE A 14 -18.17 -18.88 -3.36
CA ILE A 14 -17.72 -19.43 -4.65
C ILE A 14 -16.62 -20.49 -4.43
N ILE A 15 -15.62 -20.17 -3.60
CA ILE A 15 -14.54 -21.11 -3.22
C ILE A 15 -15.11 -22.32 -2.46
N ALA A 16 -16.03 -22.12 -1.51
CA ALA A 16 -16.67 -23.22 -0.78
C ALA A 16 -17.42 -24.19 -1.70
N ARG A 17 -18.22 -23.68 -2.65
CA ARG A 17 -18.86 -24.51 -3.69
C ARG A 17 -17.84 -25.29 -4.51
N ARG A 18 -16.72 -24.65 -4.89
CA ARG A 18 -15.63 -25.30 -5.64
C ARG A 18 -14.93 -26.40 -4.83
N MET A 19 -14.80 -26.23 -3.52
CA MET A 19 -14.27 -27.27 -2.61
C MET A 19 -15.23 -28.45 -2.47
N VAL A 20 -16.56 -28.19 -2.41
CA VAL A 20 -17.59 -29.26 -2.44
C VAL A 20 -17.56 -30.01 -3.77
N LEU A 21 -17.50 -29.30 -4.90
CA LEU A 21 -17.44 -29.90 -6.24
C LEU A 21 -16.16 -30.70 -6.50
N LYS A 22 -15.01 -30.26 -5.98
CA LYS A 22 -13.76 -31.04 -6.02
C LYS A 22 -13.74 -32.20 -5.01
N GLY A 23 -14.37 -32.03 -3.84
CA GLY A 23 -14.52 -33.08 -2.83
C GLY A 23 -15.44 -34.23 -3.26
N GLY A 24 -16.41 -33.96 -4.14
CA GLY A 24 -17.33 -34.97 -4.70
C GLY A 24 -16.68 -36.08 -5.52
N ALA A 25 -15.38 -35.97 -5.85
CA ALA A 25 -14.63 -36.97 -6.62
C ALA A 25 -13.59 -37.77 -5.78
N GLY A 26 -13.58 -37.62 -4.44
CA GLY A 26 -12.46 -38.09 -3.60
C GLY A 26 -12.83 -38.80 -2.28
N LEU A 27 -14.03 -39.37 -2.15
CA LEU A 27 -14.49 -40.01 -0.91
C LEU A 27 -14.23 -41.52 -0.86
N ALA A 28 -13.01 -41.94 -0.47
CA ALA A 28 -12.73 -43.29 0.05
C ALA A 28 -11.34 -43.42 0.74
N ALA A 29 -11.20 -43.04 2.02
CA ALA A 29 -10.43 -43.73 3.09
C ALA A 29 -9.99 -42.83 4.28
N VAL A 30 -10.24 -43.26 5.54
CA VAL A 30 -9.29 -43.38 6.71
C VAL A 30 -10.04 -43.51 8.07
N SER A 31 -9.87 -44.64 8.82
CA SER A 31 -10.46 -44.76 10.19
C SER A 31 -10.05 -45.91 11.12
N LEU A 32 -9.37 -46.98 10.70
CA LEU A 32 -8.89 -47.95 11.70
C LEU A 32 -7.62 -47.31 12.28
N PHE A 33 -7.67 -46.53 13.36
CA PHE A 33 -8.28 -46.84 14.66
C PHE A 33 -9.13 -45.72 15.28
N GLY A 34 -10.09 -46.10 16.14
CA GLY A 34 -10.90 -45.18 16.93
C GLY A 34 -10.66 -45.25 18.44
N ALA A 35 -11.37 -44.36 19.15
CA ALA A 35 -11.62 -44.33 20.60
C ALA A 35 -10.50 -43.82 21.55
N LEU A 36 -10.49 -42.50 21.73
CA LEU A 36 -10.73 -41.93 23.07
C LEU A 36 -11.61 -40.67 22.91
N SER A 37 -12.80 -40.69 23.51
CA SER A 37 -13.79 -39.60 23.46
C SER A 37 -13.74 -38.80 24.75
N GLY A 38 -13.71 -37.47 24.66
CA GLY A 38 -13.58 -36.60 25.84
C GLY A 38 -13.58 -35.09 25.53
N CYS A 39 -14.75 -34.55 25.20
CA CYS A 39 -15.13 -33.12 25.24
C CYS A 39 -14.55 -32.13 24.20
N GLY A 40 -15.45 -31.48 23.43
CA GLY A 40 -15.27 -30.11 22.92
C GLY A 40 -15.08 -29.93 21.41
N SER A 41 -16.16 -29.60 20.68
CA SER A 41 -16.17 -29.17 19.27
C SER A 41 -15.56 -27.75 19.09
N GLU A 42 -15.03 -27.32 17.94
CA GLU A 42 -15.49 -27.59 16.56
C GLU A 42 -14.44 -28.02 15.51
N ALA A 43 -14.80 -29.12 14.82
CA ALA A 43 -14.46 -29.61 13.48
C ALA A 43 -13.16 -29.19 12.74
N ASN A 44 -12.19 -30.11 12.73
CA ASN A 44 -11.21 -30.29 11.65
C ASN A 44 -11.64 -31.50 10.78
N PRO A 45 -11.86 -31.38 9.45
CA PRO A 45 -12.64 -32.36 8.67
C PRO A 45 -11.84 -33.56 8.12
N LEU A 46 -11.03 -34.23 8.96
CA LEU A 46 -10.19 -35.38 8.55
C LEU A 46 -10.25 -36.56 9.54
N SER A 47 -11.34 -37.36 9.50
CA SER A 47 -11.44 -38.72 10.12
C SER A 47 -12.76 -39.42 9.72
N ALA A 48 -12.78 -40.31 8.71
CA ALA A 48 -14.00 -41.03 8.28
C ALA A 48 -13.74 -42.31 7.43
N THR A 49 -14.66 -43.28 7.51
CA THR A 49 -14.37 -44.73 7.32
C THR A 49 -13.79 -45.18 5.97
N PRO A 50 -12.79 -46.10 5.97
CA PRO A 50 -12.34 -46.89 4.86
C PRO A 50 -12.95 -48.29 4.91
N VAL A 51 -12.93 -48.95 3.77
CA VAL A 51 -13.06 -50.41 3.63
C VAL A 51 -12.08 -50.80 2.51
N THR A 52 -11.46 -51.97 2.59
CA THR A 52 -10.37 -52.38 1.69
C THR A 52 -10.85 -52.92 0.34
N GLY A 53 -10.32 -52.43 -0.78
CA GLY A 53 -10.40 -53.15 -2.07
C GLY A 53 -10.04 -52.36 -3.33
N ALA A 54 -9.22 -52.99 -4.19
CA ALA A 54 -8.85 -52.62 -5.57
C ALA A 54 -7.94 -51.40 -5.81
N SER A 55 -6.98 -51.57 -6.73
CA SER A 55 -5.93 -50.60 -7.06
C SER A 55 -6.18 -49.88 -8.39
N LEU A 56 -5.77 -48.61 -8.45
CA LEU A 56 -5.58 -47.88 -9.71
C LEU A 56 -4.16 -47.32 -9.75
N SER A 57 -3.35 -47.85 -10.65
CA SER A 57 -1.95 -47.45 -10.85
C SER A 57 -1.87 -46.24 -11.80
N ASN A 58 -1.63 -45.05 -11.24
CA ASN A 58 -0.82 -43.98 -11.85
C ASN A 58 -0.63 -42.83 -10.85
N SER A 59 0.19 -43.08 -9.83
CA SER A 59 0.60 -42.04 -8.88
C SER A 59 1.68 -41.15 -9.48
N VAL A 60 1.26 -40.03 -10.08
CA VAL A 60 2.14 -38.85 -10.12
C VAL A 60 2.29 -38.40 -8.66
N SER A 61 3.33 -38.92 -8.00
CA SER A 61 3.70 -38.46 -6.67
C SER A 61 4.06 -36.97 -6.78
N PRO A 62 3.40 -36.06 -6.05
CA PRO A 62 3.89 -34.70 -5.93
C PRO A 62 5.32 -34.80 -5.44
N SER A 63 6.27 -34.17 -6.15
CA SER A 63 7.64 -34.10 -5.65
C SER A 63 7.57 -33.47 -4.26
N ARG A 64 8.00 -34.25 -3.26
CA ARG A 64 7.82 -33.93 -1.84
C ARG A 64 8.34 -32.52 -1.63
N ALA A 65 7.46 -31.61 -1.20
CA ALA A 65 7.86 -30.27 -0.82
C ALA A 65 9.09 -30.37 0.10
N THR A 66 10.11 -29.57 -0.18
CA THR A 66 11.33 -29.49 0.61
C THR A 66 10.92 -29.40 2.08
N ALA A 67 11.33 -30.36 2.89
CA ALA A 67 10.86 -30.43 4.27
C ALA A 67 11.18 -29.11 4.99
N LEU A 68 10.17 -28.51 5.62
CA LEU A 68 10.36 -27.27 6.37
C LEU A 68 11.42 -27.53 7.45
N GLY A 69 12.49 -26.72 7.45
CA GLY A 69 13.67 -26.93 8.30
C GLY A 69 13.47 -26.67 9.79
N PHE A 70 12.23 -26.48 10.24
CA PHE A 70 11.86 -26.12 11.60
C PHE A 70 10.55 -26.81 12.00
N ASN A 71 10.37 -27.05 13.29
CA ASN A 71 9.11 -27.53 13.84
C ASN A 71 8.12 -26.37 14.00
N ALA A 72 6.85 -26.59 13.66
CA ALA A 72 5.79 -25.65 13.98
C ALA A 72 5.68 -25.46 15.51
N ILE A 73 5.46 -24.23 15.94
CA ILE A 73 5.29 -23.86 17.36
C ILE A 73 3.81 -23.66 17.72
N ALA A 74 3.50 -23.69 19.00
CA ALA A 74 2.16 -23.40 19.50
C ALA A 74 1.81 -21.90 19.34
N LYS A 75 0.52 -21.60 19.23
CA LYS A 75 0.02 -20.21 19.32
C LYS A 75 0.28 -19.67 20.74
N SER A 76 0.60 -18.39 20.84
CA SER A 76 0.82 -17.68 22.10
C SER A 76 0.05 -16.36 22.12
N VAL A 77 -0.26 -15.88 23.33
CA VAL A 77 -0.82 -14.54 23.61
C VAL A 77 0.13 -13.71 24.48
N SER A 78 1.36 -14.17 24.67
CA SER A 78 2.40 -13.42 25.38
C SER A 78 2.88 -12.24 24.53
N ASP A 79 3.18 -11.11 25.18
CA ASP A 79 3.84 -9.95 24.57
C ASP A 79 5.34 -10.25 24.35
N ALA A 80 5.62 -11.20 23.46
CA ALA A 80 6.97 -11.69 23.16
C ALA A 80 7.02 -12.42 21.80
N ILE A 81 8.12 -12.25 21.07
CA ILE A 81 8.38 -13.00 19.83
C ILE A 81 8.69 -14.46 20.20
N SER A 82 7.80 -15.38 19.81
CA SER A 82 7.97 -16.83 19.97
C SER A 82 8.53 -17.43 18.68
N LEU A 83 9.62 -18.21 18.78
CA LEU A 83 10.33 -18.77 17.62
C LEU A 83 10.58 -20.29 17.78
N PRO A 84 10.81 -21.04 16.67
CA PRO A 84 11.30 -22.41 16.74
C PRO A 84 12.68 -22.49 17.42
N SER A 85 12.99 -23.65 18.01
CA SER A 85 14.30 -23.88 18.62
C SER A 85 15.45 -23.67 17.62
N GLY A 86 16.53 -23.01 18.07
CA GLY A 86 17.66 -22.64 17.23
C GLY A 86 17.54 -21.28 16.52
N TYR A 87 16.39 -20.62 16.58
CA TYR A 87 16.18 -19.26 16.06
C TYR A 87 16.23 -18.21 17.18
N TYR A 88 16.60 -16.99 16.82
CA TYR A 88 16.56 -15.80 17.67
C TYR A 88 16.07 -14.59 16.86
N ALA A 89 15.65 -13.53 17.55
CA ALA A 89 15.34 -12.24 16.94
C ALA A 89 16.05 -11.12 17.70
N THR A 90 16.44 -10.08 16.97
CA THR A 90 17.01 -8.83 17.49
C THR A 90 16.29 -7.66 16.84
N VAL A 91 16.18 -6.55 17.56
CA VAL A 91 15.57 -5.33 17.03
C VAL A 91 16.61 -4.53 16.23
N LEU A 92 16.34 -4.30 14.95
CA LEU A 92 17.22 -3.55 14.05
C LEU A 92 16.84 -2.06 13.94
N LEU A 93 15.54 -1.77 13.82
CA LEU A 93 14.97 -0.42 13.72
C LEU A 93 13.63 -0.38 14.46
N ARG A 94 13.30 0.76 15.06
CA ARG A 94 12.01 1.08 15.72
C ARG A 94 11.61 2.51 15.39
N LEU A 95 10.33 2.84 15.59
CA LEU A 95 9.85 4.22 15.69
C LEU A 95 10.84 5.11 16.44
N GLY A 96 11.17 6.24 15.83
CA GLY A 96 11.99 7.27 16.43
C GLY A 96 13.51 7.05 16.33
N ASP A 97 14.00 5.84 16.03
CA ASP A 97 15.45 5.59 15.88
C ASP A 97 16.03 6.58 14.84
N PRO A 98 17.11 7.33 15.17
CA PRO A 98 17.58 8.44 14.35
C PRO A 98 18.38 7.94 13.14
N ILE A 99 17.95 8.33 11.93
CA ILE A 99 18.58 7.93 10.66
C ILE A 99 19.32 9.09 9.95
N LYS A 100 19.45 10.26 10.58
CA LYS A 100 20.30 11.35 10.06
C LYS A 100 21.30 11.78 11.13
N ALA A 101 22.49 12.21 10.71
CA ALA A 101 23.48 12.80 11.60
C ALA A 101 22.92 14.05 12.32
N GLY A 102 23.28 14.23 13.59
CA GLY A 102 22.80 15.34 14.42
C GLY A 102 21.38 15.18 14.99
N VAL A 103 20.62 14.15 14.59
CA VAL A 103 19.33 13.82 15.23
C VAL A 103 19.61 13.10 16.55
N PRO A 104 19.07 13.58 17.69
CA PRO A 104 19.34 12.98 19.00
C PRO A 104 18.67 11.61 19.14
N PHE A 105 19.13 10.80 20.09
CA PHE A 105 18.47 9.53 20.42
C PHE A 105 16.98 9.73 20.74
N TYR A 106 16.17 8.74 20.39
CA TYR A 106 14.75 8.75 20.67
C TYR A 106 14.50 8.64 22.17
N LYS A 107 13.66 9.52 22.73
CA LYS A 107 13.36 9.52 24.16
C LYS A 107 12.24 8.55 24.53
N ASN A 108 11.36 8.26 23.57
CA ASN A 108 10.14 7.45 23.78
C ASN A 108 9.23 7.94 24.92
N ASP A 109 9.19 9.26 25.15
CA ASP A 109 8.35 9.94 26.16
C ASP A 109 7.38 10.97 25.54
N GLY A 110 7.25 10.95 24.21
CA GLY A 110 6.45 11.90 23.43
C GLY A 110 7.00 13.33 23.38
N SER A 111 8.15 13.64 24.01
CA SER A 111 8.75 14.99 24.08
C SER A 111 9.78 15.31 22.99
N ASP A 112 10.02 14.38 22.06
CA ASP A 112 10.77 14.67 20.84
C ASP A 112 10.02 15.68 19.97
N ALA A 113 10.74 16.70 19.47
CA ALA A 113 10.18 17.73 18.60
C ALA A 113 9.77 17.13 17.24
N GLY A 114 8.63 17.57 16.69
CA GLY A 114 8.00 16.96 15.52
C GLY A 114 8.88 17.02 14.28
N ASN A 115 9.53 18.17 14.06
CA ASN A 115 10.49 18.34 12.96
C ASN A 115 11.68 17.37 12.98
N THR A 116 12.05 16.78 14.12
CA THR A 116 13.15 15.79 14.17
C THR A 116 12.80 14.50 13.44
N TYR A 117 11.52 14.19 13.25
CA TYR A 117 11.07 12.95 12.61
C TYR A 117 11.31 12.91 11.09
N ASP A 118 11.66 14.01 10.42
CA ASP A 118 12.28 13.97 9.07
C ASP A 118 13.62 13.20 9.07
N GLY A 119 14.27 13.05 10.23
CA GLY A 119 15.49 12.28 10.41
C GLY A 119 15.36 11.08 11.34
N ARG A 120 14.14 10.56 11.56
CA ARG A 120 13.87 9.36 12.36
C ARG A 120 13.05 8.35 11.57
N ILE A 121 13.12 7.07 11.95
CA ILE A 121 12.14 6.04 11.55
C ILE A 121 10.72 6.48 11.98
N GLY A 122 9.73 6.21 11.13
CA GLY A 122 8.33 6.54 11.34
C GLY A 122 7.58 5.60 12.29
N ASP A 123 6.25 5.74 12.33
CA ASP A 123 5.37 4.92 13.19
C ASP A 123 4.66 3.84 12.35
N HIS A 124 4.20 2.78 13.02
CA HIS A 124 3.52 1.63 12.39
C HIS A 124 4.28 1.13 11.16
N GLY A 125 5.52 0.67 11.40
CA GLY A 125 6.37 0.08 10.37
C GLY A 125 5.69 -1.14 9.74
N ASP A 126 5.45 -1.06 8.44
CA ASP A 126 4.74 -2.07 7.65
C ASP A 126 5.73 -2.75 6.67
N ALA A 127 5.46 -2.73 5.36
CA ALA A 127 6.29 -3.36 4.35
C ALA A 127 7.76 -2.98 4.48
N LEU A 128 8.62 -3.99 4.28
CA LEU A 128 10.07 -3.90 4.36
C LEU A 128 10.70 -4.63 3.18
N GLU A 129 11.49 -3.92 2.39
CA GLU A 129 12.22 -4.48 1.24
C GLU A 129 13.74 -4.29 1.39
N TYR A 130 14.50 -5.29 0.95
CA TYR A 130 15.96 -5.31 1.03
C TYR A 130 16.55 -4.98 -0.34
N PHE A 131 17.10 -3.77 -0.49
CA PHE A 131 17.80 -3.37 -1.70
C PHE A 131 19.31 -3.49 -1.49
N GLY A 132 19.91 -4.58 -1.98
CA GLY A 132 21.34 -4.87 -1.81
C GLY A 132 22.25 -3.77 -2.40
N LEU A 133 23.18 -3.27 -1.59
CA LEU A 133 24.00 -2.09 -1.88
C LEU A 133 25.47 -2.48 -2.07
N GLY A 134 25.96 -2.31 -3.30
CA GLY A 134 27.34 -2.60 -3.69
C GLY A 134 28.39 -1.74 -2.98
N THR A 135 29.66 -2.16 -3.11
CA THR A 135 30.82 -1.39 -2.60
C THR A 135 31.01 -0.06 -3.35
N ASP A 136 30.50 0.05 -4.58
CA ASP A 136 30.46 1.26 -5.39
C ASP A 136 29.27 2.18 -5.08
N GLY A 137 28.42 1.80 -4.11
CA GLY A 137 27.24 2.57 -3.71
C GLY A 137 26.01 2.42 -4.61
N LYS A 138 25.96 1.40 -5.49
CA LYS A 138 24.81 1.16 -6.40
C LYS A 138 24.05 -0.11 -6.06
N TYR A 139 22.91 -0.30 -6.74
CA TYR A 139 22.13 -1.54 -6.67
C TYR A 139 22.97 -2.77 -7.04
N SER A 140 22.90 -3.80 -6.21
CA SER A 140 23.49 -5.11 -6.42
C SER A 140 22.57 -6.19 -5.87
N ALA A 141 21.97 -6.97 -6.77
CA ALA A 141 21.13 -8.12 -6.43
C ALA A 141 21.88 -9.25 -5.69
N SER A 142 23.22 -9.21 -5.62
CA SER A 142 24.06 -10.20 -4.93
C SER A 142 24.73 -9.68 -3.66
N ALA A 143 24.47 -8.44 -3.23
CA ALA A 143 25.02 -7.91 -1.99
C ALA A 143 24.28 -8.49 -0.76
N THR A 144 24.98 -9.23 0.08
CA THR A 144 24.41 -9.95 1.24
C THR A 144 24.70 -9.32 2.61
N ASP A 145 25.64 -8.39 2.68
CA ASP A 145 26.17 -7.83 3.93
C ASP A 145 26.03 -6.29 4.01
N ARG A 146 25.40 -5.67 3.01
CA ARG A 146 25.12 -4.23 2.94
C ARG A 146 23.90 -3.97 2.07
N ALA A 147 22.98 -3.14 2.52
CA ALA A 147 21.75 -2.82 1.80
C ALA A 147 21.15 -1.47 2.20
N LEU A 148 20.17 -1.03 1.42
CA LEU A 148 19.17 -0.06 1.81
C LEU A 148 17.90 -0.84 2.20
N LEU A 149 17.51 -0.74 3.46
CA LEU A 149 16.18 -1.15 3.89
C LEU A 149 15.20 -0.02 3.55
N VAL A 150 14.17 -0.35 2.79
CA VAL A 150 13.08 0.57 2.49
C VAL A 150 11.85 0.07 3.23
N MET A 151 11.36 0.89 4.16
CA MET A 151 10.30 0.54 5.10
C MET A 151 9.15 1.54 4.99
N ASN A 152 7.92 1.05 4.86
CA ASN A 152 6.70 1.86 4.95
C ASN A 152 6.34 2.17 6.41
N HIS A 153 5.64 3.29 6.61
CA HIS A 153 5.11 3.78 7.89
C HIS A 153 3.65 4.11 7.67
N GLU A 154 2.79 3.13 7.94
CA GLU A 154 1.42 3.07 7.45
C GLU A 154 0.51 4.06 8.20
N ALA A 155 0.54 4.00 9.52
CA ALA A 155 -0.40 4.73 10.38
C ALA A 155 0.31 5.23 11.64
N ILE A 156 -0.47 5.64 12.63
CA ILE A 156 0.03 6.13 13.92
C ILE A 156 -0.84 5.62 15.06
N THR A 157 -0.30 5.61 16.27
CA THR A 157 -1.13 5.66 17.48
C THR A 157 -0.86 6.98 18.22
N PRO A 158 -1.68 8.03 17.98
CA PRO A 158 -1.43 9.38 18.52
C PRO A 158 -1.30 9.42 20.04
N LEU A 159 -1.96 8.49 20.74
CA LEU A 159 -1.91 8.33 22.20
C LEU A 159 -0.49 8.08 22.73
N PHE A 160 0.37 7.40 21.97
CA PHE A 160 1.74 7.07 22.36
C PHE A 160 2.79 7.99 21.72
N LEU A 161 2.44 8.68 20.63
CA LEU A 161 3.34 9.57 19.90
C LEU A 161 3.55 10.94 20.60
N HIS A 162 2.59 11.36 21.42
CA HIS A 162 2.57 12.64 22.12
C HIS A 162 2.53 12.44 23.64
N ARG A 163 3.20 13.33 24.38
CA ARG A 163 3.40 13.21 25.84
C ARG A 163 2.12 13.05 26.67
N ALA A 164 0.99 13.54 26.18
CA ALA A 164 -0.32 13.44 26.82
C ALA A 164 -1.40 12.85 25.89
N GLY A 165 -0.99 12.16 24.82
CA GLY A 165 -1.84 11.91 23.66
C GLY A 165 -2.12 13.19 22.84
N PRO A 166 -3.00 13.12 21.83
CA PRO A 166 -3.30 14.25 20.96
C PRO A 166 -4.15 15.32 21.67
N THR A 167 -3.71 16.58 21.63
CA THR A 167 -4.45 17.71 22.23
C THR A 167 -5.64 18.11 21.36
N ILE A 168 -6.84 17.69 21.79
CA ILE A 168 -8.13 17.97 21.14
C ILE A 168 -8.98 18.85 22.06
N VAL A 169 -9.43 20.00 21.55
CA VAL A 169 -10.37 20.91 22.24
C VAL A 169 -11.56 21.16 21.32
N ASN A 170 -12.78 20.93 21.80
CA ASN A 170 -14.02 21.09 21.04
C ASN A 170 -14.03 20.35 19.67
N GLY A 171 -13.35 19.19 19.60
CA GLY A 171 -13.23 18.41 18.36
C GLY A 171 -12.20 18.92 17.35
N ALA A 172 -11.31 19.84 17.74
CA ALA A 172 -10.24 20.38 16.91
C ALA A 172 -8.85 20.18 17.53
N ARG A 173 -7.84 19.94 16.70
CA ARG A 173 -6.42 19.92 17.10
C ARG A 173 -5.95 21.34 17.35
N THR A 174 -5.47 21.63 18.56
CA THR A 174 -5.04 22.98 18.96
C THR A 174 -3.52 23.14 19.09
N VAL A 175 -2.76 22.05 19.00
CA VAL A 175 -1.29 22.06 19.02
C VAL A 175 -0.78 21.65 17.65
N ALA A 176 -0.42 22.64 16.83
CA ALA A 176 0.04 22.47 15.46
C ALA A 176 1.28 21.54 15.34
N GLU A 177 2.20 21.61 16.31
CA GLU A 177 3.43 20.79 16.34
C GLU A 177 3.15 19.28 16.51
N GLU A 178 2.05 18.89 17.17
CA GLU A 178 1.65 17.48 17.23
C GLU A 178 1.26 16.96 15.84
N VAL A 179 0.45 17.74 15.11
CA VAL A 179 0.03 17.38 13.75
C VAL A 179 1.23 17.41 12.79
N LEU A 180 2.18 18.33 12.99
CA LEU A 180 3.43 18.34 12.24
C LEU A 180 4.26 17.07 12.50
N LYS A 181 4.36 16.61 13.76
CA LYS A 181 4.98 15.31 14.07
C LYS A 181 4.27 14.15 13.35
N GLU A 182 2.94 14.13 13.40
CA GLU A 182 2.10 13.12 12.73
C GLU A 182 2.35 13.09 11.20
N PHE A 183 2.51 14.27 10.58
CA PHE A 183 2.88 14.38 9.16
C PHE A 183 4.25 13.79 8.83
N TYR A 184 5.21 13.85 9.76
CA TYR A 184 6.58 13.34 9.58
C TYR A 184 6.73 11.84 9.89
N VAL A 185 5.88 11.24 10.73
CA VAL A 185 5.99 9.80 11.04
C VAL A 185 5.38 8.88 9.98
N HIS A 186 4.40 9.31 9.21
CA HIS A 186 3.87 8.53 8.07
C HIS A 186 4.86 8.49 6.88
N GLY A 187 4.64 7.55 5.95
CA GLY A 187 5.31 7.53 4.65
C GLY A 187 6.27 6.36 4.48
N VAL A 188 7.53 6.67 4.17
CA VAL A 188 8.60 5.69 3.91
C VAL A 188 9.91 6.16 4.55
N SER A 189 10.74 5.23 5.01
CA SER A 189 12.15 5.45 5.34
C SER A 189 13.05 4.59 4.47
N VAL A 190 14.07 5.20 3.88
CA VAL A 190 15.24 4.50 3.32
C VAL A 190 16.34 4.56 4.38
N THR A 191 16.92 3.42 4.74
CA THR A 191 17.98 3.33 5.76
C THR A 191 19.09 2.38 5.32
N GLU A 192 20.34 2.82 5.28
CA GLU A 192 21.49 1.95 5.03
C GLU A 192 21.71 1.02 6.24
N VAL A 193 21.80 -0.28 5.96
CA VAL A 193 22.17 -1.32 6.92
C VAL A 193 23.42 -2.05 6.47
N VAL A 194 24.22 -2.46 7.45
CA VAL A 194 25.48 -3.18 7.28
C VAL A 194 25.54 -4.35 8.23
N LYS A 195 26.07 -5.47 7.76
CA LYS A 195 26.35 -6.64 8.57
C LYS A 195 27.80 -6.62 9.01
N GLN A 196 28.04 -6.68 10.31
CA GLN A 196 29.37 -6.66 10.91
C GLN A 196 29.47 -7.79 11.93
N ASN A 197 30.51 -8.62 11.83
CA ASN A 197 30.75 -9.77 12.71
C ASN A 197 29.56 -10.77 12.82
N GLY A 198 28.68 -10.79 11.82
CA GLY A 198 27.48 -11.64 11.79
C GLY A 198 26.18 -10.92 12.14
N GLU A 199 26.26 -9.76 12.80
CA GLU A 199 25.11 -8.99 13.28
C GLU A 199 24.78 -7.84 12.33
N TRP A 200 23.50 -7.46 12.24
CA TRP A 200 23.04 -6.31 11.45
C TRP A 200 22.94 -5.05 12.32
N THR A 201 23.39 -3.93 11.76
CA THR A 201 23.19 -2.59 12.33
C THR A 201 22.87 -1.58 11.23
N TYR A 202 22.28 -0.45 11.60
CA TYR A 202 22.00 0.65 10.66
C TYR A 202 23.08 1.74 10.75
N LYS A 203 23.34 2.38 9.61
CA LYS A 203 24.35 3.44 9.49
C LYS A 203 23.66 4.81 9.55
N GLN A 204 23.57 5.42 10.74
CA GLN A 204 22.89 6.71 10.95
C GLN A 204 23.42 7.87 10.07
N ASP A 205 24.71 7.89 9.74
CA ASP A 205 25.38 8.93 8.96
C ASP A 205 25.41 8.65 7.45
N SER A 206 24.62 7.68 6.96
CA SER A 206 24.56 7.38 5.53
C SER A 206 23.90 8.49 4.72
N SER A 207 24.51 8.83 3.58
CA SER A 207 23.97 9.74 2.57
C SER A 207 22.74 9.19 1.83
N PHE A 208 22.45 7.89 1.96
CA PHE A 208 21.25 7.26 1.41
C PHE A 208 20.04 7.42 2.34
N ASN A 209 20.25 7.71 3.63
CA ASN A 209 19.17 7.74 4.60
C ASN A 209 18.19 8.88 4.32
N ARG A 210 16.90 8.54 4.27
CA ARG A 210 15.87 9.45 3.79
C ARG A 210 14.52 9.15 4.43
N ARG A 211 13.75 10.21 4.68
CA ARG A 211 12.30 10.12 4.87
C ARG A 211 11.58 10.64 3.62
N ILE A 212 10.53 9.92 3.25
CA ILE A 212 9.46 10.37 2.36
C ILE A 212 8.22 10.35 3.25
N HIS A 213 7.43 11.42 3.25
CA HIS A 213 6.36 11.61 4.23
C HIS A 213 5.29 12.55 3.66
N THR A 214 4.25 12.85 4.43
CA THR A 214 3.10 13.64 3.93
C THR A 214 3.44 15.06 3.47
N LEU A 215 4.63 15.59 3.80
CA LEU A 215 5.13 16.90 3.35
C LEU A 215 6.08 16.87 2.14
N THR A 216 6.49 15.69 1.65
CA THR A 216 7.48 15.59 0.56
C THR A 216 6.87 16.03 -0.77
N ASP A 217 7.59 16.78 -1.60
CA ASP A 217 7.16 17.01 -3.00
C ASP A 217 7.18 15.67 -3.77
N ILE A 218 6.10 15.38 -4.49
CA ILE A 218 5.94 14.15 -5.28
C ILE A 218 5.37 14.54 -6.66
N GLU A 219 6.00 14.07 -7.73
CA GLU A 219 5.49 14.26 -9.09
C GLU A 219 4.30 13.32 -9.37
N LEU A 220 3.35 13.77 -10.17
CA LEU A 220 2.34 12.91 -10.78
C LEU A 220 2.84 12.52 -12.17
N ALA A 221 2.73 11.24 -12.52
CA ALA A 221 3.24 10.69 -13.79
C ALA A 221 2.24 9.70 -14.40
N GLY A 222 2.21 9.58 -15.73
CA GLY A 222 1.17 8.84 -16.46
C GLY A 222 -0.10 9.64 -16.75
N PRO A 223 -1.21 8.98 -17.16
CA PRO A 223 -2.35 9.62 -17.83
C PRO A 223 -3.09 10.73 -17.08
N ALA A 224 -3.07 10.73 -15.73
CA ALA A 224 -3.82 11.71 -14.95
C ALA A 224 -3.02 12.98 -14.62
N ARG A 225 -1.70 13.00 -14.91
CA ARG A 225 -0.83 14.17 -14.78
C ARG A 225 -1.35 15.34 -15.63
N GLY A 226 -1.53 16.50 -15.01
CA GLY A 226 -2.02 17.70 -15.68
C GLY A 226 -3.52 17.70 -15.99
N SER A 227 -4.26 16.66 -15.59
CA SER A 227 -5.72 16.66 -15.68
C SER A 227 -6.34 17.62 -14.67
N ARG A 228 -7.54 18.12 -14.98
CA ARG A 228 -8.31 18.99 -14.08
C ARG A 228 -8.57 18.38 -12.70
N TYR A 229 -8.52 17.05 -12.59
CA TYR A 229 -8.76 16.31 -11.36
C TYR A 229 -7.59 16.39 -10.37
N MET A 230 -6.39 16.75 -10.84
CA MET A 230 -5.18 16.92 -10.02
C MET A 230 -4.92 18.38 -9.62
N VAL A 231 -5.70 19.33 -10.17
CA VAL A 231 -5.56 20.76 -9.88
C VAL A 231 -5.94 21.03 -8.42
N THR A 232 -5.03 21.66 -7.68
CA THR A 232 -5.23 22.13 -6.30
C THR A 232 -4.55 23.49 -6.11
N LYS A 233 -4.81 24.17 -4.99
CA LYS A 233 -4.03 25.36 -4.57
C LYS A 233 -2.51 25.10 -4.53
N TYR A 234 -2.06 23.86 -4.32
CA TYR A 234 -0.63 23.49 -4.32
C TYR A 234 -0.02 23.26 -5.72
N SER A 235 -0.78 22.67 -6.64
CA SER A 235 -0.37 22.44 -8.03
C SER A 235 -1.52 22.86 -8.94
N LYS A 236 -1.48 24.12 -9.37
CA LYS A 236 -2.51 24.72 -10.25
C LYS A 236 -2.47 24.16 -11.67
N ASP A 237 -1.35 23.53 -12.03
CA ASP A 237 -1.10 22.81 -13.26
C ASP A 237 -1.36 21.29 -13.15
N GLY A 238 -1.70 20.78 -11.96
CA GLY A 238 -2.02 19.36 -11.73
C GLY A 238 -0.86 18.39 -11.99
N THR A 239 0.39 18.83 -11.93
CA THR A 239 1.57 18.00 -12.24
C THR A 239 2.27 17.41 -11.03
N LYS A 240 1.97 17.89 -9.82
CA LYS A 240 2.58 17.42 -8.57
C LYS A 240 1.59 17.41 -7.41
N THR A 241 1.95 16.70 -6.34
CA THR A 241 1.26 16.78 -5.05
C THR A 241 2.27 16.86 -3.90
N ARG A 242 1.77 17.11 -2.69
CA ARG A 242 2.56 17.12 -1.46
C ARG A 242 2.27 15.86 -0.66
N GLY A 243 3.14 14.87 -0.82
CA GLY A 243 3.29 13.73 0.08
C GLY A 243 2.55 12.46 -0.30
N THR A 244 2.82 11.46 0.53
CA THR A 244 2.19 10.13 0.54
C THR A 244 1.77 9.81 1.97
N VAL A 245 0.70 9.02 2.12
CA VAL A 245 0.12 8.66 3.42
C VAL A 245 -0.51 7.28 3.32
N ASN A 246 -0.54 6.56 4.45
CA ASN A 246 -1.16 5.25 4.57
C ASN A 246 -0.58 4.25 3.57
N ASN A 247 0.74 4.19 3.67
CA ASN A 247 1.67 3.36 2.94
C ASN A 247 1.62 1.95 3.56
N CYS A 248 0.82 1.06 2.98
CA CYS A 248 0.54 -0.28 3.52
C CYS A 248 1.68 -1.25 3.14
N ALA A 249 1.42 -2.25 2.28
CA ALA A 249 2.49 -3.08 1.71
C ALA A 249 3.18 -2.40 0.51
N HIS A 250 3.86 -3.18 -0.33
CA HIS A 250 4.78 -2.64 -1.34
C HIS A 250 4.82 -3.39 -2.67
N GLY A 251 5.70 -2.92 -3.55
CA GLY A 251 6.27 -3.63 -4.67
C GLY A 251 7.75 -3.25 -4.85
N TYR A 252 8.45 -3.97 -5.71
CA TYR A 252 9.79 -3.61 -6.19
C TYR A 252 9.84 -3.74 -7.71
N THR A 253 10.80 -3.05 -8.32
CA THR A 253 10.95 -3.07 -9.78
C THR A 253 12.20 -3.83 -10.23
N PRO A 254 12.20 -4.43 -11.44
CA PRO A 254 13.39 -5.00 -12.07
C PRO A 254 14.53 -4.01 -12.35
N TRP A 255 14.33 -2.72 -12.08
CA TRP A 255 15.30 -1.64 -12.29
C TRP A 255 15.74 -0.93 -11.00
N GLY A 256 15.52 -1.58 -9.84
CA GLY A 256 16.12 -1.19 -8.56
C GLY A 256 15.38 -0.10 -7.79
N THR A 257 14.11 0.16 -8.11
CA THR A 257 13.24 1.10 -7.38
C THR A 257 12.21 0.37 -6.52
N TYR A 258 11.71 1.08 -5.51
CA TYR A 258 10.66 0.64 -4.60
C TYR A 258 9.32 1.24 -5.02
N ILE A 259 8.23 0.52 -4.79
CA ILE A 259 6.87 1.01 -4.93
C ILE A 259 6.20 0.93 -3.57
N THR A 260 5.75 2.07 -3.04
CA THR A 260 4.90 2.13 -1.86
C THR A 260 3.44 2.34 -2.26
N CYS A 261 2.51 1.74 -1.51
CA CYS A 261 1.11 1.59 -1.90
C CYS A 261 0.20 2.39 -0.95
N GLU A 262 -0.56 3.36 -1.49
CA GLU A 262 -1.49 4.17 -0.69
C GLU A 262 -2.86 3.48 -0.56
N GLU A 263 -3.23 3.13 0.67
CA GLU A 263 -4.29 2.16 0.99
C GLU A 263 -5.55 2.85 1.58
N ASN A 264 -5.76 2.91 2.91
CA ASN A 264 -6.88 3.64 3.54
C ASN A 264 -6.72 5.19 3.57
N TRP A 265 -6.11 5.79 2.53
CA TRP A 265 -5.86 7.23 2.38
C TRP A 265 -7.13 8.10 2.49
N ALA A 266 -8.29 7.59 2.04
CA ALA A 266 -9.54 8.35 2.00
C ALA A 266 -9.99 8.81 3.40
N GLY A 267 -9.70 8.00 4.43
CA GLY A 267 -10.06 8.30 5.81
C GLY A 267 -9.34 9.51 6.41
N TYR A 268 -8.22 9.97 5.84
CA TYR A 268 -7.50 11.15 6.35
C TYR A 268 -8.15 12.48 5.96
N PHE A 269 -8.99 12.49 4.91
CA PHE A 269 -9.63 13.71 4.43
C PHE A 269 -10.89 14.07 5.21
N ARG A 270 -11.00 15.33 5.62
CA ARG A 270 -12.24 15.91 6.11
C ARG A 270 -13.18 16.19 4.94
N ARG A 271 -14.45 15.78 5.07
CA ARG A 271 -15.54 16.19 4.18
C ARG A 271 -16.90 16.04 4.87
N THR A 272 -17.52 17.15 5.27
CA THR A 272 -18.88 17.16 5.81
C THR A 272 -19.92 17.13 4.68
N THR A 273 -20.44 15.94 4.36
CA THR A 273 -21.33 15.70 3.20
C THR A 273 -22.58 16.58 3.21
N ALA A 274 -23.16 16.86 4.39
CA ALA A 274 -24.35 17.70 4.54
C ALA A 274 -24.14 19.16 4.09
N THR A 275 -22.92 19.68 4.16
CA THR A 275 -22.56 21.06 3.74
C THR A 275 -21.87 21.12 2.38
N ASP A 276 -21.20 20.04 1.98
CA ASP A 276 -20.40 19.97 0.76
C ASP A 276 -21.18 19.47 -0.48
N ASN A 277 -22.14 18.54 -0.32
CA ASN A 277 -22.86 17.96 -1.47
C ASN A 277 -23.57 19.04 -2.32
N ALA A 278 -24.13 20.09 -1.70
CA ALA A 278 -24.82 21.17 -2.39
C ALA A 278 -23.92 22.04 -3.28
N ARG A 279 -22.58 21.88 -3.17
CA ARG A 279 -21.57 22.63 -3.94
C ARG A 279 -20.91 21.78 -5.04
N ARG A 280 -21.40 20.56 -5.29
CA ARG A 280 -20.77 19.60 -6.21
C ARG A 280 -21.71 19.11 -7.30
N THR A 281 -21.10 18.68 -8.39
CA THR A 281 -21.78 17.91 -9.43
C THR A 281 -22.11 16.49 -8.93
N PRO A 282 -23.15 15.83 -9.49
CA PRO A 282 -23.46 14.44 -9.18
C PRO A 282 -22.28 13.49 -9.42
N LYS A 283 -21.44 13.77 -10.42
CA LYS A 283 -20.24 12.98 -10.76
C LYS A 283 -19.19 13.01 -9.64
N GLU A 284 -18.88 14.19 -9.11
CA GLU A 284 -17.94 14.31 -7.99
C GLU A 284 -18.47 13.61 -6.73
N ILE A 285 -19.77 13.75 -6.44
CA ILE A 285 -20.41 13.06 -5.32
C ILE A 285 -20.32 11.54 -5.50
N ALA A 286 -20.58 11.01 -6.69
CA ALA A 286 -20.48 9.58 -6.98
C ALA A 286 -19.05 9.04 -6.74
N SER A 287 -18.02 9.74 -7.23
CA SER A 287 -16.62 9.36 -6.99
C SER A 287 -16.25 9.41 -5.49
N LEU A 288 -16.51 10.54 -4.83
CA LEU A 288 -16.17 10.73 -3.41
C LEU A 288 -16.89 9.72 -2.50
N ASN A 289 -18.13 9.36 -2.83
CA ASN A 289 -18.87 8.33 -2.11
C ASN A 289 -18.32 6.92 -2.37
N ARG A 290 -17.91 6.58 -3.61
CA ARG A 290 -17.29 5.28 -3.92
C ARG A 290 -16.01 5.06 -3.11
N TYR A 291 -15.13 6.06 -3.07
CA TYR A 291 -13.88 6.01 -2.30
C TYR A 291 -14.06 6.30 -0.79
N GLY A 292 -15.28 6.57 -0.32
CA GLY A 292 -15.54 6.78 1.12
C GLY A 292 -15.00 8.09 1.71
N VAL A 293 -14.75 9.12 0.90
CA VAL A 293 -14.28 10.44 1.37
C VAL A 293 -15.42 11.17 2.08
N ALA A 294 -15.42 11.11 3.41
CA ALA A 294 -16.42 11.70 4.30
C ALA A 294 -15.91 11.86 5.74
N GLY A 295 -16.62 12.66 6.54
CA GLY A 295 -16.36 12.81 7.98
C GLY A 295 -15.38 13.92 8.32
N THR A 296 -14.66 13.76 9.42
CA THR A 296 -13.78 14.80 10.00
C THR A 296 -12.29 14.63 9.66
N GLY A 297 -11.93 13.55 8.96
CA GLY A 297 -10.54 13.06 8.85
C GLY A 297 -10.12 12.29 10.11
N ARG A 298 -9.46 11.15 9.92
CA ARG A 298 -9.03 10.17 10.96
C ARG A 298 -8.34 10.86 12.15
N GLU A 299 -7.34 11.68 11.84
CA GLU A 299 -6.47 12.34 12.83
C GLU A 299 -6.84 13.82 13.09
N LEU A 300 -7.98 14.27 12.54
CA LEU A 300 -8.47 15.65 12.62
C LEU A 300 -7.50 16.73 12.08
N TRP A 301 -6.54 16.37 11.23
CA TRP A 301 -5.51 17.29 10.69
C TRP A 301 -6.08 18.58 10.09
N ALA A 302 -7.20 18.48 9.39
CA ALA A 302 -7.91 19.60 8.76
C ALA A 302 -8.57 20.60 9.76
N THR A 303 -8.40 20.42 11.07
CA THR A 303 -9.05 21.24 12.11
C THR A 303 -8.12 22.23 12.81
N VAL A 304 -6.81 22.19 12.54
CA VAL A 304 -5.84 23.12 13.13
C VAL A 304 -6.19 24.56 12.76
N THR A 305 -6.22 25.45 13.76
CA THR A 305 -6.52 26.87 13.58
C THR A 305 -5.72 27.72 14.58
N PRO A 306 -5.10 28.85 14.16
CA PRO A 306 -4.97 29.30 12.77
C PRO A 306 -4.10 28.34 11.94
N ASP A 307 -4.33 28.33 10.62
CA ASP A 307 -3.47 27.61 9.67
C ASP A 307 -2.29 28.48 9.22
N THR A 308 -1.32 27.83 8.61
CA THR A 308 -0.24 28.40 7.81
C THR A 308 -0.74 29.08 6.53
N ALA A 309 0.09 29.94 5.93
CA ALA A 309 -0.25 30.66 4.70
C ALA A 309 -0.41 29.75 3.45
N ASP A 310 0.18 28.56 3.46
CA ASP A 310 0.09 27.55 2.40
C ASP A 310 -0.87 26.39 2.73
N ASP A 311 -1.76 26.58 3.71
CA ASP A 311 -2.76 25.63 4.20
C ASP A 311 -2.19 24.23 4.52
N LEU A 312 -1.02 24.16 5.13
CA LEU A 312 -0.31 22.94 5.53
C LEU A 312 -1.21 21.91 6.23
N TYR A 313 -2.14 22.39 7.05
CA TYR A 313 -3.13 21.56 7.77
C TYR A 313 -4.46 21.48 7.01
N GLY A 314 -4.96 22.61 6.52
CA GLY A 314 -6.22 22.77 5.80
C GLY A 314 -6.29 22.06 4.45
N ARG A 315 -5.15 21.67 3.86
CA ARG A 315 -5.06 20.83 2.66
C ARG A 315 -5.74 19.45 2.78
N TRP A 316 -5.95 18.99 4.01
CA TRP A 316 -6.71 17.76 4.31
C TRP A 316 -8.23 18.01 4.36
N ASN A 317 -8.68 19.26 4.20
CA ASN A 317 -10.09 19.57 4.00
C ASN A 317 -10.44 19.45 2.52
N ALA A 318 -11.17 18.40 2.17
CA ALA A 318 -11.64 18.15 0.82
C ALA A 318 -12.94 18.91 0.48
N GLU A 319 -13.56 19.67 1.39
CA GLU A 319 -14.78 20.43 1.12
C GLU A 319 -14.55 21.55 0.07
N VAL A 320 -15.57 21.86 -0.74
CA VAL A 320 -15.55 23.06 -1.61
C VAL A 320 -15.58 24.32 -0.75
N ARG A 321 -14.48 25.09 -0.80
CA ARG A 321 -14.26 26.33 -0.01
C ARG A 321 -13.84 27.53 -0.85
N GLY A 322 -13.14 27.29 -1.95
CA GLY A 322 -12.73 28.27 -2.94
C GLY A 322 -13.82 28.60 -3.95
N THR A 323 -13.54 29.60 -4.79
CA THR A 323 -14.44 30.18 -5.78
C THR A 323 -14.17 29.70 -7.20
N THR A 324 -13.00 29.13 -7.48
CA THR A 324 -12.65 28.62 -8.82
C THR A 324 -13.47 27.39 -9.18
N THR A 325 -13.65 27.15 -10.48
CA THR A 325 -14.34 25.97 -11.01
C THR A 325 -13.41 24.77 -11.19
N ASP A 326 -12.09 24.98 -11.21
CA ASP A 326 -11.06 23.95 -11.35
C ASP A 326 -10.46 23.47 -10.02
N GLY A 327 -10.64 24.22 -8.92
CA GLY A 327 -10.06 23.92 -7.61
C GLY A 327 -8.65 24.50 -7.42
N SER A 328 -8.21 25.42 -8.27
CA SER A 328 -6.90 26.08 -8.17
C SER A 328 -6.75 27.08 -7.01
N ASP A 329 -7.84 27.34 -6.26
CA ASP A 329 -7.86 28.15 -5.04
C ASP A 329 -8.25 27.40 -3.75
N ASP A 330 -8.46 26.08 -3.80
CA ASP A 330 -8.65 25.24 -2.60
C ASP A 330 -8.08 23.81 -2.75
N TYR A 331 -8.51 22.88 -1.90
CA TYR A 331 -8.07 21.49 -1.86
C TYR A 331 -9.20 20.48 -2.11
N ARG A 332 -10.29 20.90 -2.78
CA ARG A 332 -11.45 20.02 -3.07
C ARG A 332 -11.10 18.76 -3.86
N ASN A 333 -9.99 18.82 -4.61
CA ASN A 333 -9.42 17.78 -5.45
C ASN A 333 -8.23 17.05 -4.80
N ALA A 334 -7.74 17.49 -3.63
CA ALA A 334 -6.60 16.87 -2.97
C ALA A 334 -6.76 15.33 -2.78
N PRO A 335 -7.95 14.79 -2.45
CA PRO A 335 -8.17 13.33 -2.41
C PRO A 335 -7.81 12.60 -3.71
N ASN A 336 -7.94 13.24 -4.89
CA ASN A 336 -7.61 12.62 -6.18
C ASN A 336 -6.11 12.41 -6.34
N THR A 337 -5.29 13.19 -5.62
CA THR A 337 -3.82 13.08 -5.65
C THR A 337 -3.27 11.98 -4.73
N TYR A 338 -4.14 11.19 -4.08
CA TYR A 338 -3.81 10.03 -3.23
C TYR A 338 -4.53 8.77 -3.68
N GLY A 339 -4.04 7.61 -3.25
CA GLY A 339 -4.53 6.29 -3.64
C GLY A 339 -3.78 5.70 -4.81
N TRP A 340 -2.49 6.04 -4.94
CA TRP A 340 -1.65 5.61 -6.04
C TRP A 340 -0.48 4.77 -5.54
N ASN A 341 0.05 3.93 -6.43
CA ASN A 341 1.40 3.42 -6.30
C ASN A 341 2.41 4.55 -6.50
N VAL A 342 3.32 4.71 -5.54
CA VAL A 342 4.35 5.75 -5.54
C VAL A 342 5.74 5.12 -5.68
N GLU A 343 6.43 5.40 -6.78
CA GLU A 343 7.76 4.90 -7.04
C GLU A 343 8.84 5.79 -6.40
N ILE A 344 9.79 5.16 -5.71
CA ILE A 344 10.91 5.78 -5.00
C ILE A 344 12.20 5.11 -5.48
N ASP A 345 13.22 5.90 -5.81
CA ASP A 345 14.58 5.40 -6.02
C ASP A 345 15.36 5.47 -4.69
N PRO A 346 15.64 4.33 -4.03
CA PRO A 346 16.35 4.32 -2.76
C PRO A 346 17.83 4.72 -2.91
N TYR A 347 18.43 4.56 -4.09
CA TYR A 347 19.84 4.89 -4.37
C TYR A 347 20.06 6.38 -4.62
N SER A 348 18.98 7.16 -4.76
CA SER A 348 19.02 8.60 -4.99
C SER A 348 18.23 9.34 -3.93
N SER A 349 18.89 9.74 -2.84
CA SER A 349 18.24 10.44 -1.71
C SER A 349 17.69 11.83 -2.07
N SER A 350 18.10 12.40 -3.21
CA SER A 350 17.57 13.65 -3.77
C SER A 350 16.54 13.46 -4.90
N SER A 351 16.24 12.23 -5.33
CA SER A 351 15.22 11.97 -6.36
C SER A 351 13.83 12.44 -5.92
N VAL A 352 12.99 12.95 -6.83
CA VAL A 352 11.59 13.24 -6.52
C VAL A 352 10.76 11.97 -6.73
N PRO A 353 10.04 11.44 -5.73
CA PRO A 353 9.16 10.28 -5.91
C PRO A 353 8.05 10.57 -6.92
N LYS A 354 7.50 9.52 -7.55
CA LYS A 354 6.49 9.65 -8.60
C LYS A 354 5.26 8.79 -8.34
N LYS A 355 4.06 9.39 -8.32
CA LYS A 355 2.80 8.63 -8.32
C LYS A 355 2.51 8.14 -9.74
N ARG A 356 2.45 6.82 -9.94
CA ARG A 356 2.32 6.17 -11.27
C ARG A 356 0.86 5.98 -11.64
N THR A 357 0.24 7.00 -12.24
CA THR A 357 -1.22 7.01 -12.40
C THR A 357 -1.74 6.01 -13.43
N ALA A 358 -0.89 5.46 -14.31
CA ALA A 358 -1.31 4.40 -15.24
C ALA A 358 -1.63 3.07 -14.53
N MET A 359 -1.18 2.91 -13.27
CA MET A 359 -1.46 1.74 -12.43
C MET A 359 -2.84 1.82 -11.74
N GLY A 360 -3.58 2.93 -11.92
CA GLY A 360 -4.92 3.14 -11.36
C GLY A 360 -4.92 3.68 -9.92
N ARG A 361 -6.07 4.21 -9.52
CA ARG A 361 -6.29 4.79 -8.18
C ARG A 361 -7.28 3.99 -7.36
N PHE A 362 -6.86 3.47 -6.22
CA PHE A 362 -7.71 2.72 -5.28
C PHE A 362 -7.01 2.59 -3.92
N ALA A 363 -7.47 1.72 -3.02
CA ALA A 363 -6.80 1.41 -1.77
C ALA A 363 -5.75 0.31 -2.02
N HIS A 364 -4.57 0.68 -2.52
CA HIS A 364 -3.56 -0.31 -2.94
C HIS A 364 -2.97 -1.03 -1.72
N GLU A 365 -3.20 -2.33 -1.62
CA GLU A 365 -2.50 -3.20 -0.65
C GLU A 365 -1.01 -3.32 -1.04
N GLY A 366 -0.76 -3.78 -2.27
CA GLY A 366 0.57 -4.14 -2.78
C GLY A 366 0.63 -4.13 -4.30
N ALA A 367 1.83 -4.07 -4.86
CA ALA A 367 2.07 -4.00 -6.30
C ALA A 367 3.08 -5.08 -6.74
N TRP A 368 2.60 -6.30 -6.98
CA TRP A 368 3.50 -7.42 -7.28
C TRP A 368 3.84 -7.59 -8.75
N VAL A 369 5.12 -7.42 -9.06
CA VAL A 369 5.69 -7.61 -10.39
C VAL A 369 5.69 -9.09 -10.78
N ALA A 370 5.20 -9.41 -11.98
CA ALA A 370 5.44 -10.70 -12.59
C ALA A 370 6.92 -10.82 -13.00
N LYS A 371 7.42 -12.04 -13.20
CA LYS A 371 8.79 -12.25 -13.69
C LYS A 371 9.05 -11.42 -14.96
N ALA A 372 10.00 -10.48 -14.88
CA ALA A 372 10.43 -9.72 -16.03
C ALA A 372 11.18 -10.62 -17.01
N GLU A 373 10.76 -10.60 -18.27
CA GLU A 373 11.32 -11.42 -19.34
C GLU A 373 11.66 -10.53 -20.53
N ALA A 374 12.89 -10.63 -21.04
CA ALA A 374 13.37 -9.77 -22.12
C ALA A 374 12.44 -9.84 -23.34
N GLY A 375 12.06 -8.68 -23.88
CA GLY A 375 11.13 -8.58 -25.01
C GLY A 375 9.65 -8.83 -24.66
N LYS A 376 9.28 -9.00 -23.38
CA LYS A 376 7.87 -9.06 -22.93
C LYS A 376 7.50 -7.81 -22.12
N PRO A 377 6.22 -7.42 -22.04
CA PRO A 377 5.77 -6.36 -21.13
C PRO A 377 6.13 -6.63 -19.67
N ILE A 378 6.36 -5.55 -18.93
CA ILE A 378 6.33 -5.56 -17.46
C ILE A 378 4.86 -5.66 -17.03
N VAL A 379 4.61 -6.48 -16.00
CA VAL A 379 3.25 -6.74 -15.50
C VAL A 379 3.26 -6.60 -13.98
N TYR A 380 2.27 -5.88 -13.44
CA TYR A 380 2.02 -5.80 -11.99
C TYR A 380 0.62 -6.31 -11.68
N TYR A 381 0.47 -7.03 -10.57
CA TYR A 381 -0.80 -7.41 -9.97
C TYR A 381 -1.02 -6.61 -8.70
N MET A 382 -2.22 -6.07 -8.50
CA MET A 382 -2.53 -5.14 -7.42
C MET A 382 -3.87 -5.50 -6.77
N GLY A 383 -3.93 -5.48 -5.45
CA GLY A 383 -5.17 -5.62 -4.69
C GLY A 383 -5.73 -4.26 -4.28
N CYS A 384 -7.06 -4.12 -4.28
CA CYS A 384 -7.73 -3.06 -3.55
C CYS A 384 -8.23 -3.62 -2.22
N ASP A 385 -7.59 -3.32 -1.07
CA ASP A 385 -8.14 -3.77 0.21
C ASP A 385 -9.32 -2.89 0.65
N SER A 386 -10.48 -3.36 0.24
CA SER A 386 -11.75 -2.89 0.74
C SER A 386 -12.79 -3.97 0.46
N ARG A 387 -13.74 -4.12 1.39
CA ARG A 387 -14.80 -5.14 1.27
C ARG A 387 -15.52 -5.03 -0.07
N ASN A 388 -15.51 -6.13 -0.80
CA ASN A 388 -16.10 -6.28 -2.13
C ASN A 388 -15.48 -5.40 -3.23
N GLU A 389 -14.25 -4.89 -3.06
CA GLU A 389 -13.48 -4.29 -4.15
C GLU A 389 -12.69 -5.36 -4.95
N TYR A 390 -11.86 -4.93 -5.91
CA TYR A 390 -11.37 -5.79 -6.99
C TYR A 390 -9.85 -6.06 -6.98
N ILE A 391 -9.45 -7.05 -7.78
CA ILE A 391 -8.05 -7.33 -8.12
C ILE A 391 -7.76 -6.74 -9.51
N TYR A 392 -6.64 -6.03 -9.62
CA TYR A 392 -6.20 -5.32 -10.79
C TYR A 392 -4.89 -5.88 -11.36
N LYS A 393 -4.64 -5.57 -12.63
CA LYS A 393 -3.39 -5.90 -13.33
C LYS A 393 -2.99 -4.74 -14.24
N PHE A 394 -1.77 -4.25 -14.11
CA PHE A 394 -1.15 -3.33 -15.05
C PHE A 394 -0.23 -4.08 -16.01
N VAL A 395 -0.17 -3.66 -17.28
CA VAL A 395 0.73 -4.19 -18.32
C VAL A 395 1.36 -3.03 -19.07
N SER A 396 2.70 -2.91 -19.06
CA SER A 396 3.40 -1.83 -19.74
C SER A 396 3.25 -1.88 -21.27
N THR A 397 3.25 -0.72 -21.92
CA THR A 397 3.32 -0.64 -23.39
C THR A 397 4.73 -0.99 -23.88
N ALA A 398 5.75 -0.52 -23.17
CA ALA A 398 7.14 -0.84 -23.47
C ALA A 398 7.48 -2.30 -23.12
N LEU A 399 8.32 -2.93 -23.93
CA LEU A 399 8.85 -4.27 -23.68
C LEU A 399 10.12 -4.20 -22.81
N TRP A 400 10.28 -5.17 -21.91
CA TRP A 400 11.39 -5.22 -20.97
C TRP A 400 12.73 -5.38 -21.70
N ASP A 401 13.66 -4.49 -21.37
CA ASP A 401 15.04 -4.50 -21.80
C ASP A 401 15.92 -4.70 -20.56
N PRO A 402 16.65 -5.83 -20.43
CA PRO A 402 17.56 -6.04 -19.30
C PRO A 402 18.63 -4.95 -19.15
N GLY A 403 18.93 -4.17 -20.20
CA GLY A 403 19.81 -3.00 -20.11
C GLY A 403 19.28 -1.87 -19.23
N ASP A 404 17.97 -1.85 -18.93
CA ASP A 404 17.35 -0.84 -18.08
C ASP A 404 17.41 -1.15 -16.57
N ALA A 405 17.94 -2.32 -16.18
CA ALA A 405 17.94 -2.84 -14.81
C ALA A 405 18.68 -2.00 -13.74
N THR A 406 19.30 -0.88 -14.13
CA THR A 406 20.03 0.04 -13.23
C THR A 406 19.64 1.52 -13.43
N ARG A 407 18.55 1.80 -14.15
CA ARG A 407 18.17 3.17 -14.55
C ARG A 407 17.21 3.89 -13.60
N GLY A 408 16.85 3.30 -12.47
CA GLY A 408 16.02 3.95 -11.45
C GLY A 408 14.70 4.47 -12.03
N LEU A 409 14.27 5.66 -11.58
CA LEU A 409 13.01 6.29 -12.06
C LEU A 409 12.95 6.50 -13.58
N VAL A 410 14.08 6.53 -14.30
CA VAL A 410 14.09 6.69 -15.77
C VAL A 410 13.57 5.43 -16.48
N ALA A 411 13.82 4.24 -15.91
CA ALA A 411 13.14 3.03 -16.36
C ALA A 411 11.68 3.02 -15.90
N GLY A 412 11.39 3.52 -14.69
CA GLY A 412 10.03 3.74 -14.20
C GLY A 412 9.17 4.56 -15.17
N ASP A 413 9.70 5.67 -15.70
CA ASP A 413 9.02 6.52 -16.69
C ASP A 413 8.73 5.77 -18.01
N LYS A 414 9.67 4.92 -18.45
CA LYS A 414 9.50 4.06 -19.64
C LYS A 414 8.43 2.98 -19.45
N TYR A 415 8.31 2.40 -18.26
CA TYR A 415 7.54 1.19 -18.01
C TYR A 415 6.21 1.40 -17.26
N LEU A 416 6.08 2.42 -16.42
CA LEU A 416 4.93 2.61 -15.53
C LEU A 416 4.04 3.83 -15.87
N ASP A 417 4.49 4.73 -16.74
CA ASP A 417 3.65 5.86 -17.19
C ASP A 417 2.74 5.51 -18.37
N ASN A 418 3.06 4.43 -19.10
CA ASN A 418 2.36 4.02 -20.31
C ASN A 418 2.11 2.52 -20.32
N GLY A 419 0.83 2.13 -20.33
CA GLY A 419 0.41 0.74 -20.32
C GLY A 419 -1.11 0.62 -20.35
N LYS A 420 -1.59 -0.59 -20.06
CA LYS A 420 -3.01 -0.95 -19.96
C LYS A 420 -3.31 -1.44 -18.56
N LEU A 421 -4.33 -0.86 -17.94
CA LEU A 421 -4.89 -1.33 -16.67
C LEU A 421 -6.03 -2.31 -16.96
N TYR A 422 -6.13 -3.35 -16.14
CA TYR A 422 -7.16 -4.38 -16.21
C TYR A 422 -7.74 -4.66 -14.83
N VAL A 423 -9.00 -5.09 -14.79
CA VAL A 423 -9.66 -5.67 -13.61
C VAL A 423 -9.97 -7.15 -13.83
N ALA A 424 -9.88 -7.95 -12.77
CA ALA A 424 -10.22 -9.38 -12.80
C ALA A 424 -11.74 -9.60 -12.73
N ILE A 425 -12.24 -10.57 -13.51
CA ILE A 425 -13.54 -11.19 -13.31
C ILE A 425 -13.33 -12.69 -13.14
N PHE A 426 -13.84 -13.24 -12.05
CA PHE A 426 -13.81 -14.68 -11.77
C PHE A 426 -15.17 -15.30 -12.10
N SER A 427 -15.15 -16.50 -12.69
CA SER A 427 -16.34 -17.28 -13.05
C SER A 427 -16.57 -18.41 -12.03
N ASP A 428 -17.80 -18.92 -11.92
CA ASP A 428 -18.14 -20.03 -11.01
C ASP A 428 -17.43 -21.37 -11.32
N ASP A 429 -17.08 -21.61 -12.59
CA ASP A 429 -16.20 -22.73 -12.98
C ASP A 429 -14.75 -22.57 -12.46
N GLY A 430 -14.45 -21.38 -11.92
CA GLY A 430 -13.18 -20.94 -11.40
C GLY A 430 -12.10 -20.78 -12.47
N THR A 431 -12.53 -20.46 -13.70
CA THR A 431 -11.77 -19.66 -14.66
C THR A 431 -11.85 -18.17 -14.28
N GLY A 432 -11.12 -17.32 -14.99
CA GLY A 432 -11.22 -15.88 -14.87
C GLY A 432 -10.66 -15.18 -16.09
N ARG A 433 -11.03 -13.90 -16.26
CA ARG A 433 -10.58 -13.05 -17.37
C ARG A 433 -10.19 -11.66 -16.89
N TRP A 434 -9.26 -11.05 -17.60
CA TRP A 434 -8.88 -9.65 -17.43
C TRP A 434 -9.72 -8.78 -18.36
N VAL A 435 -10.28 -7.69 -17.85
CA VAL A 435 -11.06 -6.70 -18.61
C VAL A 435 -10.32 -5.39 -18.60
N GLU A 436 -10.04 -4.84 -19.79
CA GLU A 436 -9.29 -3.60 -19.93
C GLU A 436 -10.12 -2.40 -19.44
N LEU A 437 -9.51 -1.56 -18.61
CA LEU A 437 -10.07 -0.31 -18.11
C LEU A 437 -9.52 0.83 -18.96
N ALA A 438 -10.16 1.08 -20.10
CA ALA A 438 -9.76 2.12 -21.03
C ALA A 438 -10.97 2.92 -21.52
N PHE A 439 -10.77 4.22 -21.76
CA PHE A 439 -11.84 5.10 -22.24
C PHE A 439 -12.37 4.64 -23.61
N ASN A 440 -13.69 4.63 -23.74
CA ASN A 440 -14.47 4.03 -24.84
C ASN A 440 -14.36 2.51 -24.99
N VAL A 441 -13.90 1.77 -23.96
CA VAL A 441 -13.97 0.30 -23.92
C VAL A 441 -15.13 -0.17 -23.04
N GLY A 442 -16.11 -0.82 -23.66
CA GLY A 442 -17.29 -1.35 -22.96
C GLY A 442 -18.06 -0.26 -22.22
N PRO A 443 -18.37 -0.41 -20.92
CA PRO A 443 -19.13 0.58 -20.15
C PRO A 443 -18.30 1.82 -19.75
N VAL A 444 -17.00 1.86 -20.05
CA VAL A 444 -16.10 2.95 -19.64
C VAL A 444 -16.14 4.07 -20.69
N ASN A 445 -17.22 4.84 -20.71
CA ASN A 445 -17.45 5.91 -21.70
C ASN A 445 -18.34 7.03 -21.15
N SER A 446 -18.50 8.11 -21.91
CA SER A 446 -19.27 9.31 -21.53
C SER A 446 -20.79 9.10 -21.47
N GLY A 447 -21.32 8.02 -22.04
CA GLY A 447 -22.73 7.64 -21.96
C GLY A 447 -23.09 6.75 -20.76
N ASN A 448 -22.13 6.41 -19.90
CA ASN A 448 -22.38 5.60 -18.71
C ASN A 448 -23.24 6.37 -17.69
N THR A 449 -24.40 5.79 -17.34
CA THR A 449 -25.42 6.41 -16.49
C THR A 449 -25.09 6.40 -14.99
N ALA A 450 -24.17 5.55 -14.54
CA ALA A 450 -23.71 5.52 -13.16
C ALA A 450 -22.52 6.48 -12.94
N TYR A 451 -21.62 6.59 -13.92
CA TYR A 451 -20.50 7.52 -13.92
C TYR A 451 -20.06 7.84 -15.35
N ALA A 452 -20.41 9.04 -15.85
CA ALA A 452 -20.07 9.48 -17.20
C ALA A 452 -18.57 9.82 -17.31
N PHE A 453 -17.77 8.88 -17.82
CA PHE A 453 -16.33 9.07 -17.98
C PHE A 453 -16.01 10.15 -19.02
N ALA A 454 -14.99 10.98 -18.78
CA ALA A 454 -14.62 12.09 -19.65
C ALA A 454 -13.48 11.76 -20.63
N ASP A 455 -12.45 11.08 -20.12
CA ASP A 455 -11.19 10.78 -20.79
C ASP A 455 -10.45 9.67 -20.00
N GLN A 456 -9.22 9.31 -20.42
CA GLN A 456 -8.42 8.27 -19.75
C GLN A 456 -7.83 8.68 -18.38
N ALA A 457 -7.85 9.97 -18.01
CA ALA A 457 -7.42 10.44 -16.69
C ALA A 457 -8.51 10.28 -15.62
N ASP A 458 -9.76 10.17 -16.08
CA ASP A 458 -10.98 10.02 -15.29
C ASP A 458 -11.41 8.54 -15.11
N VAL A 459 -10.74 7.62 -15.81
CA VAL A 459 -10.88 6.15 -15.73
C VAL A 459 -9.95 5.58 -14.68
#